data_AF-A0A957FVK6-F1
#
_entry.id   AF-A0A957FVK6-F1
#
_cell.length_a   1.000
_cell.length_b   1.000
_cell.length_c   1.000
_cell.angle_alpha   90.00
_cell.angle_beta   90.00
_cell.angle_gamma   90.00
#
_symmetry.space_group_name_H-M   'P 1'
#
loop_
_entity.id
_entity.type
_entity.pdbx_description
1 polymer ?
#
loop_
_entity_poly.entity_id
_entity_poly.type
_entity_poly.pdbx_seq_one_letter_code
_entity_poly.pdbx_strand_id
1 'polypeptide(L)'
;GVIPYSPLAAGFLTGKYQRDGALPQSDRAQRIQDRYMNDQGFSAVEKLAELGQKYDATVAQMAIGWILANPVVSSAIIGANTVAQLRDTWGGADVQLSADDKKTLDEITAWQ
;
A
#
# COMPACT_ATOMS: atom_id res chain seq x y z
N GLY A 1 19.14 5.45 -8.17
CA GLY A 1 17.67 5.53 -8.05
C GLY A 1 17.09 4.15 -8.27
N VAL A 2 16.09 3.79 -7.47
CA VAL A 2 15.37 2.51 -7.53
C VAL A 2 13.96 2.77 -8.07
N ILE A 3 13.47 1.85 -8.90
CA ILE A 3 12.10 1.84 -9.41
C ILE A 3 11.50 0.47 -9.07
N PRO A 4 10.83 0.32 -7.89
CA PRO A 4 10.28 -0.95 -7.47
C PRO A 4 9.07 -1.33 -8.32
N TYR A 5 8.94 -2.64 -8.57
CA TYR A 5 7.76 -3.24 -9.17
C TYR A 5 6.80 -3.70 -8.08
N SER A 6 5.50 -3.73 -8.40
CA SER A 6 4.43 -4.16 -7.48
C SER A 6 4.45 -3.44 -6.10
N PRO A 7 4.49 -2.10 -6.06
CA PRO A 7 4.51 -1.33 -4.81
C PRO A 7 3.26 -1.56 -3.94
N LEU A 8 2.15 -2.00 -4.55
CA LEU A 8 0.89 -2.30 -3.86
C LEU A 8 0.71 -3.78 -3.48
N ALA A 9 1.77 -4.58 -3.53
CA ALA A 9 1.73 -6.00 -3.18
C ALA A 9 0.62 -6.78 -3.93
N ALA A 10 0.63 -6.71 -5.26
CA ALA A 10 -0.42 -7.25 -6.14
C ALA A 10 -1.85 -6.74 -5.86
N GLY A 11 -1.98 -5.58 -5.19
CA GLY A 11 -3.24 -4.96 -4.82
C GLY A 11 -3.68 -5.26 -3.37
N PHE A 12 -2.84 -5.91 -2.57
CA PHE A 12 -3.13 -6.12 -1.15
C PHE A 12 -3.21 -4.79 -0.38
N LEU A 13 -2.27 -3.87 -0.64
CA LEU A 13 -2.17 -2.56 0.02
C LEU A 13 -3.13 -1.51 -0.59
N THR A 14 -4.33 -1.92 -1.02
CA THR A 14 -5.38 -0.99 -1.50
C THR A 14 -6.57 -0.93 -0.55
N GLY A 15 -6.52 -1.61 0.59
CA GLY A 15 -7.63 -1.69 1.56
C GLY A 15 -8.79 -2.60 1.13
N LYS A 16 -8.67 -3.30 -0.01
CA LYS A 16 -9.73 -4.20 -0.50
C LYS A 16 -9.78 -5.56 0.21
N TYR A 17 -8.72 -5.93 0.93
CA TYR A 17 -8.67 -7.14 1.74
C TYR A 17 -8.84 -6.77 3.21
N GLN A 18 -9.71 -7.48 3.90
CA GLN A 18 -9.98 -7.30 5.33
C GLN A 18 -9.78 -8.64 6.04
N ARG A 19 -9.34 -8.60 7.30
CA ARG A 19 -8.96 -9.78 8.10
C ARG A 19 -10.06 -10.85 8.17
N ASP A 20 -11.31 -10.42 8.35
CA ASP A 20 -12.49 -11.29 8.44
C ASP A 20 -13.44 -11.13 7.23
N GLY A 21 -12.95 -10.53 6.14
CA GLY A 21 -13.72 -10.27 4.94
C GLY A 21 -13.70 -11.43 3.95
N ALA A 22 -14.73 -11.52 3.11
CA ALA A 22 -14.70 -12.43 1.96
C ALA A 22 -13.56 -12.04 1.00
N LEU A 23 -12.87 -13.04 0.46
CA LEU A 23 -11.85 -12.81 -0.57
C LEU A 23 -12.48 -12.11 -1.78
N PRO A 24 -11.88 -11.03 -2.29
CA PRO A 24 -12.31 -10.40 -3.53
C PRO A 24 -12.28 -11.41 -4.69
N GLN A 25 -13.27 -11.34 -5.58
CA GLN A 25 -13.28 -12.14 -6.81
C GLN A 25 -12.16 -11.67 -7.74
N SER A 26 -11.03 -12.40 -7.73
CA SER A 26 -9.87 -12.11 -8.54
C SER A 26 -9.03 -13.35 -8.72
N ASP A 27 -8.52 -13.57 -9.94
CA ASP A 27 -7.56 -14.65 -10.24
C ASP A 27 -6.28 -14.59 -9.39
N ARG A 28 -6.00 -13.43 -8.79
CA ARG A 28 -4.82 -13.20 -7.94
C ARG A 28 -5.10 -13.42 -6.45
N ALA A 29 -6.37 -13.61 -6.06
CA ALA A 29 -6.78 -13.60 -4.66
C ALA A 29 -6.05 -14.68 -3.84
N GLN A 30 -5.96 -15.91 -4.33
CA GLN A 30 -5.29 -17.01 -3.63
C GLN A 30 -3.80 -16.70 -3.38
N ARG A 31 -3.07 -16.28 -4.43
CA ARG A 31 -1.64 -15.92 -4.29
C ARG A 31 -1.42 -14.76 -3.34
N ILE A 32 -2.36 -13.82 -3.28
CA ILE A 32 -2.30 -12.69 -2.34
C ILE A 32 -2.56 -13.17 -0.92
N GLN A 33 -3.53 -14.06 -0.75
CA GLN A 33 -3.82 -14.68 0.54
C GLN A 33 -2.58 -15.36 1.11
N ASP A 34 -1.97 -16.26 0.33
CA ASP A 34 -0.83 -17.07 0.78
C ASP A 34 0.39 -16.20 1.15
N ARG A 35 0.56 -15.04 0.51
CA ARG A 35 1.76 -14.20 0.66
C ARG A 35 1.60 -13.03 1.63
N TYR A 36 0.43 -12.39 1.66
CA TYR A 36 0.25 -11.10 2.32
C TYR A 36 -0.86 -11.09 3.37
N MET A 37 -1.81 -12.05 3.36
CA MET A 37 -2.88 -12.12 4.37
C MET A 37 -2.39 -12.81 5.65
N ASN A 38 -1.42 -12.17 6.29
CA ASN A 38 -0.89 -12.53 7.61
C ASN A 38 -1.00 -11.32 8.55
N ASP A 39 -0.64 -11.51 9.82
CA ASP A 39 -0.81 -10.47 10.84
C ASP A 39 -0.08 -9.18 10.49
N GLN A 40 1.17 -9.30 10.04
CA GLN A 40 1.97 -8.14 9.64
C GLN A 40 1.34 -7.38 8.47
N GLY A 41 0.86 -8.11 7.45
CA GLY A 41 0.21 -7.51 6.29
C GLY A 41 -1.06 -6.75 6.67
N PHE A 42 -1.90 -7.34 7.52
CA PHE A 42 -3.12 -6.66 7.98
C PHE A 42 -2.82 -5.45 8.86
N SER A 43 -1.85 -5.54 9.77
CA SER A 43 -1.41 -4.39 10.57
C SER A 43 -0.90 -3.24 9.69
N ALA A 44 -0.20 -3.54 8.59
CA ALA A 44 0.20 -2.52 7.63
C ALA A 44 -1.00 -1.87 6.94
N VAL A 45 -1.98 -2.65 6.47
CA VAL A 45 -3.21 -2.12 5.83
C VAL A 45 -4.02 -1.26 6.80
N GLU A 46 -4.19 -1.71 8.04
CA GLU A 46 -4.90 -0.98 9.10
C GLU A 46 -4.21 0.34 9.41
N LYS A 47 -2.87 0.35 9.53
CA LYS A 47 -2.12 1.58 9.79
C LYS A 47 -2.17 2.55 8.62
N LEU A 48 -2.10 2.04 7.39
CA LEU A 48 -2.27 2.87 6.18
C LEU A 48 -3.68 3.48 6.11
N ALA A 49 -4.71 2.75 6.54
CA ALA A 49 -6.08 3.28 6.61
C ALA A 49 -6.23 4.36 7.68
N GLU A 50 -5.64 4.16 8.86
CA GLU A 50 -5.59 5.17 9.93
C GLU A 50 -4.89 6.45 9.46
N LEU A 51 -3.70 6.33 8.86
CA LEU A 51 -2.97 7.48 8.34
C LEU A 51 -3.69 8.11 7.13
N GLY A 52 -4.39 7.33 6.32
CA GLY A 52 -5.20 7.83 5.22
C GLY A 52 -6.24 8.85 5.68
N GLN A 53 -6.85 8.66 6.86
CA GLN A 53 -7.75 9.65 7.46
C GLN A 53 -7.03 10.96 7.83
N LYS A 54 -5.80 10.85 8.35
CA LYS A 54 -4.97 12.01 8.72
C LYS A 54 -4.52 12.83 7.51
N TYR A 55 -4.24 12.16 6.40
CA TYR A 55 -3.66 12.75 5.19
C TYR A 55 -4.67 13.02 4.06
N ASP A 56 -5.96 12.76 4.30
CA ASP A 56 -7.02 12.82 3.28
C ASP A 56 -6.66 12.00 2.02
N ALA A 57 -6.19 10.77 2.24
CA ALA A 57 -5.66 9.91 1.21
C ALA A 57 -6.18 8.47 1.35
N THR A 58 -6.33 7.77 0.23
CA THR A 58 -6.74 6.36 0.25
C THR A 58 -5.60 5.46 0.71
N VAL A 59 -5.91 4.22 1.13
CA VAL A 59 -4.88 3.22 1.51
C VAL A 59 -3.85 3.02 0.39
N ALA A 60 -4.31 2.98 -0.86
CA ALA A 60 -3.43 2.84 -2.01
C ALA A 60 -2.50 4.06 -2.18
N GLN A 61 -3.04 5.28 -2.02
CA GLN A 61 -2.25 6.51 -2.06
C GLN A 61 -1.22 6.55 -0.94
N MET A 62 -1.60 6.20 0.28
CA MET A 62 -0.69 6.13 1.42
C MET A 62 0.43 5.12 1.19
N ALA A 63 0.13 3.95 0.61
CA ALA A 63 1.15 2.95 0.28
C ALA A 63 2.15 3.47 -0.78
N ILE A 64 1.67 4.19 -1.80
CA ILE A 64 2.53 4.83 -2.81
C ILE A 64 3.35 5.96 -2.19
N GLY A 65 2.75 6.83 -1.38
CA GLY A 65 3.45 7.90 -0.69
C GLY A 65 4.54 7.37 0.24
N TRP A 66 4.26 6.28 0.96
CA TRP A 66 5.23 5.63 1.83
C TRP A 66 6.46 5.12 1.08
N ILE A 67 6.28 4.43 -0.06
CA ILE A 67 7.42 3.94 -0.84
C ILE A 67 8.22 5.09 -1.49
N LEU A 68 7.53 6.15 -1.93
CA LEU A 68 8.16 7.34 -2.52
C LEU A 68 8.87 8.23 -1.49
N ALA A 69 8.49 8.16 -0.22
CA ALA A 69 9.17 8.84 0.88
C ALA A 69 10.56 8.24 1.19
N ASN A 70 10.94 7.12 0.57
CA ASN A 70 12.29 6.58 0.67
C ASN A 70 13.24 7.29 -0.32
N PRO A 71 14.30 7.98 0.14
CA PRO A 71 15.18 8.78 -0.72
C PRO A 71 15.91 7.97 -1.80
N VAL A 72 16.00 6.64 -1.69
CA VAL A 72 16.61 5.80 -2.73
C VAL A 72 15.66 5.49 -3.88
N VAL A 73 14.34 5.65 -3.68
CA VAL A 73 13.28 5.37 -4.65
C VAL A 73 13.05 6.62 -5.49
N SER A 74 13.14 6.49 -6.81
CA SER A 74 12.97 7.61 -7.74
C SER A 74 11.58 7.64 -8.39
N SER A 75 10.90 6.50 -8.46
CA SER A 75 9.55 6.34 -9.00
C SER A 75 9.01 4.97 -8.58
N ALA A 76 7.72 4.69 -8.73
CA ALA A 76 7.11 3.38 -8.46
C ALA A 76 6.31 2.90 -9.69
N ILE A 77 6.47 1.63 -10.09
CA ILE A 77 5.71 1.08 -11.22
C ILE A 77 4.32 0.66 -10.75
N ILE A 78 3.31 1.41 -11.18
CA ILE A 78 1.91 1.16 -10.83
C ILE A 78 1.19 0.52 -12.02
N GLY A 79 0.48 -0.58 -11.76
CA GLY A 79 -0.40 -1.21 -12.73
C GLY A 79 -1.87 -1.02 -12.33
N ALA A 80 -2.70 -0.64 -13.28
CA ALA A 80 -4.15 -0.45 -13.10
C ALA A 80 -4.91 -1.10 -14.26
N ASN A 81 -6.02 -1.78 -13.97
CA ASN A 81 -6.92 -2.35 -14.98
C ASN A 81 -7.99 -1.34 -15.42
N THR A 82 -8.20 -0.27 -14.65
CA THR A 82 -9.20 0.77 -14.94
C THR A 82 -8.62 2.16 -14.69
N VAL A 83 -9.19 3.17 -15.35
CA VAL A 83 -8.81 4.58 -15.11
C VAL A 83 -9.10 5.00 -13.66
N ALA A 84 -10.15 4.45 -13.04
CA ALA A 84 -10.47 4.73 -11.64
C ALA A 84 -9.35 4.24 -10.70
N GLN A 85 -8.81 3.04 -10.92
CA GLN A 85 -7.66 2.53 -10.16
C GLN A 85 -6.41 3.40 -10.38
N LEU A 86 -6.16 3.83 -11.61
CA LEU A 86 -5.03 4.73 -11.89
C LEU A 86 -5.18 6.04 -11.11
N ARG A 87 -6.35 6.67 -11.17
CA ARG A 87 -6.65 7.93 -10.45
C ARG A 87 -6.53 7.77 -8.93
N ASP A 88 -7.01 6.65 -8.40
CA ASP A 88 -6.87 6.32 -6.98
C ASP A 88 -5.39 6.31 -6.61
N THR A 89 -4.56 5.55 -7.32
CA THR A 89 -3.11 5.47 -7.01
C THR A 89 -2.31 6.73 -7.32
N TRP A 90 -2.76 7.58 -8.26
CA TRP A 90 -2.05 8.76 -8.72
C TRP A 90 -1.80 9.77 -7.58
N GLY A 91 -2.80 9.99 -6.72
CA GLY A 91 -2.68 10.94 -5.61
C GLY A 91 -1.62 10.57 -4.57
N GLY A 92 -1.11 9.33 -4.60
CA GLY A 92 -0.04 8.91 -3.69
C GLY A 92 1.28 9.64 -3.91
N ALA A 93 1.52 10.21 -5.10
CA ALA A 93 2.71 11.02 -5.36
C ALA A 93 2.70 12.38 -4.61
N ASP A 94 1.51 12.86 -4.21
CA ASP A 94 1.33 14.13 -3.51
C ASP A 94 1.34 13.96 -1.98
N VAL A 95 1.35 12.72 -1.48
CA VAL A 95 1.36 12.41 -0.05
C VAL A 95 2.73 12.75 0.56
N GLN A 96 2.73 13.71 1.49
CA GLN A 96 3.93 14.11 2.24
C GLN A 96 3.89 13.55 3.67
N LEU A 97 4.41 12.34 3.85
CA LEU A 97 4.51 11.71 5.16
C LEU A 97 5.49 12.44 6.08
N SER A 98 5.13 12.55 7.36
CA SER A 98 6.07 12.95 8.39
C SER A 98 7.12 11.85 8.60
N ALA A 99 8.28 12.22 9.15
CA ALA A 99 9.33 11.24 9.47
C ALA A 99 8.84 10.17 10.47
N ASP A 100 7.99 10.56 11.43
CA ASP A 100 7.46 9.65 12.45
C ASP A 100 6.42 8.69 11.88
N ASP A 101 5.52 9.16 11.01
CA ASP A 101 4.53 8.29 10.36
C ASP A 101 5.22 7.32 9.40
N LYS A 102 6.22 7.78 8.64
CA LYS A 102 7.03 6.91 7.79
C LYS A 102 7.73 5.84 8.63
N LYS A 103 8.40 6.24 9.71
CA LYS A 103 9.10 5.32 10.61
C LYS A 103 8.16 4.25 11.18
N THR A 104 6.94 4.64 11.55
CA THR A 104 5.94 3.70 12.07
C THR A 104 5.58 2.63 11.03
N LEU A 105 5.39 3.01 9.76
CA LEU A 105 5.14 2.05 8.67
C LEU A 105 6.36 1.15 8.40
N ASP A 106 7.58 1.71 8.45
CA ASP A 106 8.82 0.95 8.30
C ASP A 106 8.96 -0.12 9.40
N GLU A 107 8.64 0.21 10.66
CA GLU A 107 8.74 -0.70 11.80
C GLU A 107 7.73 -1.84 11.74
N ILE A 108 6.48 -1.56 11.36
CA ILE A 108 5.43 -2.59 11.21
C ILE A 108 5.83 -3.61 10.13
N THR A 109 6.51 -3.16 9.08
CA THR A 109 6.84 -3.98 7.90
C THR A 109 8.28 -4.51 7.90
N ALA A 110 9.02 -4.30 8.99
CA ALA A 110 10.39 -4.79 9.13
C ALA A 110 10.45 -6.32 8.98
N TRP A 111 11.45 -6.80 8.24
CA TRP A 111 11.73 -8.23 8.14
C TRP A 111 12.15 -8.77 9.51
N GLN A 112 11.52 -9.87 9.93
CA GLN A 112 11.89 -10.64 11.12
C GLN A 112 12.75 -11.84 10.74
#